data_AF-A0A850GGW7-F1
#
_entry.id   AF-A0A850GGW7-F1
#
_cell.length_a   1.000
_cell.length_b   1.000
_cell.length_c   1.000
_cell.angle_alpha   90.00
_cell.angle_beta   90.00
_cell.angle_gamma   90.00
#
_symmetry.space_group_name_H-M   'P 1'
#
loop_
_entity.id
_entity.type
_entity.pdbx_description
1 polymer ?
#
loop_
_entity_poly.entity_id
_entity_poly.type
_entity_poly.pdbx_seq_one_letter_code
_entity_poly.pdbx_strand_id
1 'polypeptide(L)'
;MRSSLPAPALLAILTCAGAVGCAGASRQASALDARLDELEREEVRRQARLEDLGEAITSAEDKLALARAEARQAECRAARIVAEAEFAEQRARCGLELSRFEACAAKNDASTSKKALGGCGLGILAGVATGGALAPLALAGCAGGYLAGRATQGECGEAPTCHQSLQTEQQQLRVEVSRLSACERGDLELELDMATTPED
;
A
#
# COMPACT_ATOMS: atom_id res chain seq x y z
N MET A 1 77.90 -8.11 49.46
CA MET A 1 77.88 -9.20 50.45
C MET A 1 77.33 -10.44 49.76
N ARG A 2 78.21 -11.40 49.44
CA ARG A 2 77.91 -12.64 48.72
C ARG A 2 77.88 -13.77 49.74
N SER A 3 76.72 -14.41 49.92
CA SER A 3 76.56 -15.57 50.79
C SER A 3 76.78 -16.84 49.95
N SER A 4 77.98 -17.40 50.04
CA SER A 4 78.32 -18.73 49.54
C SER A 4 77.67 -19.80 50.42
N LEU A 5 76.69 -20.52 49.90
CA LEU A 5 76.13 -21.71 50.53
C LEU A 5 76.84 -22.97 50.00
N PRO A 6 77.13 -23.97 50.87
CA PRO A 6 77.92 -25.15 50.52
C PRO A 6 77.15 -26.17 49.67
N ALA A 7 77.83 -26.68 48.64
CA ALA A 7 77.27 -27.44 47.52
C ALA A 7 76.95 -28.96 47.69
N PRO A 8 77.18 -29.67 48.82
CA PRO A 8 76.85 -31.11 48.85
C PRO A 8 75.55 -31.49 49.59
N ALA A 9 74.81 -30.56 50.18
CA ALA A 9 73.63 -30.89 51.00
C ALA A 9 72.29 -31.04 50.22
N LEU A 10 72.26 -30.72 48.92
CA LEU A 10 71.05 -30.74 48.10
C LEU A 10 70.72 -32.11 47.46
N LEU A 11 71.60 -33.11 47.59
CA LEU A 11 71.46 -34.40 46.91
C LEU A 11 70.85 -35.54 47.77
N ALA A 12 70.64 -35.35 49.07
CA ALA A 12 70.20 -36.42 49.97
C ALA A 12 68.70 -36.41 50.33
N ILE A 13 67.95 -35.35 49.97
CA ILE A 13 66.50 -35.27 50.26
C ILE A 13 65.66 -35.75 49.06
N LEU A 14 66.27 -36.00 47.90
CA LEU A 14 65.55 -36.35 46.67
C LEU A 14 65.15 -37.83 46.54
N THR A 15 65.56 -38.72 47.44
CA THR A 15 65.43 -40.19 47.20
C THR A 15 64.46 -40.95 48.12
N CYS A 16 63.88 -40.32 49.15
CA CYS A 16 62.92 -41.00 50.05
C CYS A 16 61.44 -40.57 49.88
N ALA A 17 61.13 -39.64 48.98
CA ALA A 17 59.75 -39.23 48.67
C ALA A 17 59.12 -40.04 47.50
N GLY A 18 59.76 -41.09 47.01
CA GLY A 18 59.41 -41.77 45.75
C GLY A 18 58.39 -42.92 45.83
N ALA A 19 57.99 -43.41 47.01
CA ALA A 19 57.22 -44.67 47.09
C ALA A 19 55.82 -44.57 47.70
N VAL A 20 55.53 -43.56 48.53
CA VAL A 20 54.23 -43.46 49.23
C VAL A 20 53.29 -42.39 48.64
N GLY A 21 53.81 -41.50 47.78
CA GLY A 21 53.02 -40.45 47.08
C GLY A 21 52.37 -40.88 45.76
N CYS A 22 52.86 -41.95 45.11
CA CYS A 22 52.41 -42.33 43.76
C CYS A 22 51.03 -43.01 43.71
N ALA A 23 50.61 -43.70 44.78
CA ALA A 23 49.31 -44.37 44.82
C ALA A 23 48.13 -43.40 45.04
N GLY A 24 48.38 -42.24 45.67
CA GLY A 24 47.38 -41.18 45.81
C GLY A 24 47.24 -40.32 44.55
N ALA A 25 48.37 -40.04 43.88
CA ALA A 25 48.41 -39.24 42.65
C ALA A 25 47.64 -39.91 41.49
N SER A 26 47.69 -41.24 41.35
CA SER A 26 46.97 -41.95 40.29
C SER A 26 45.45 -41.99 40.49
N ARG A 27 44.98 -42.06 41.74
CA ARG A 27 43.54 -41.97 42.06
C ARG A 27 43.00 -40.55 41.86
N GLN A 28 43.80 -39.52 42.15
CA GLN A 28 43.42 -38.14 41.86
C GLN A 28 43.42 -37.86 40.36
N ALA A 29 44.40 -38.36 39.61
CA ALA A 29 44.46 -38.24 38.15
C ALA A 29 43.22 -38.85 37.48
N SER A 30 42.87 -40.11 37.80
CA SER A 30 41.67 -40.75 37.23
C SER A 30 40.35 -40.07 37.61
N ALA A 31 40.25 -39.45 38.78
CA ALA A 31 39.07 -38.67 39.16
C ALA A 31 38.98 -37.33 38.42
N LEU A 32 40.12 -36.70 38.09
CA LEU A 32 40.20 -35.51 37.24
C LEU A 32 39.85 -35.84 35.79
N ASP A 33 40.38 -36.93 35.25
CA ASP A 33 40.09 -37.38 33.89
C ASP A 33 38.59 -37.66 33.71
N ALA A 34 37.96 -38.34 34.67
CA ALA A 34 36.51 -38.60 34.63
C ALA A 34 35.67 -37.31 34.65
N ARG A 35 36.14 -36.25 35.35
CA ARG A 35 35.47 -34.94 35.38
C ARG A 35 35.69 -34.17 34.09
N LEU A 36 36.86 -34.27 33.49
CA LEU A 36 37.15 -33.67 32.18
C LEU A 36 36.27 -34.31 31.11
N ASP A 37 36.16 -35.64 31.09
CA ASP A 37 35.27 -36.36 30.17
C ASP A 37 33.79 -35.96 30.36
N GLU A 38 33.35 -35.75 31.60
CA GLU A 38 31.98 -35.31 31.89
C GLU A 38 31.72 -33.88 31.39
N LEU A 39 32.66 -32.96 31.65
CA LEU A 39 32.58 -31.58 31.17
C LEU A 39 32.63 -31.50 29.64
N GLU A 40 33.50 -32.27 28.99
CA GLU A 40 33.57 -32.34 27.52
C GLU A 40 32.25 -32.82 26.93
N ARG A 41 31.63 -33.86 27.51
CA ARG A 41 30.29 -34.31 27.09
C ARG A 41 29.21 -33.27 27.33
N GLU A 42 29.30 -32.51 28.42
CA GLU A 42 28.35 -31.43 28.70
C GLU A 42 28.51 -30.29 27.71
N GLU A 43 29.74 -29.90 27.37
CA GLU A 43 30.04 -28.87 26.38
C GLU A 43 29.55 -29.29 24.99
N VAL A 44 29.80 -30.53 24.56
CA VAL A 44 29.27 -31.05 23.28
C VAL A 44 27.74 -31.00 23.26
N ARG A 45 27.06 -31.38 24.35
CA ARG A 45 25.60 -31.30 24.44
C ARG A 45 25.08 -29.86 24.40
N ARG A 46 25.78 -28.93 25.08
CA ARG A 46 25.43 -27.50 25.06
C ARG A 46 25.64 -26.93 23.67
N GLN A 47 26.72 -27.29 23.00
CA GLN A 47 27.02 -26.84 21.64
C GLN A 47 25.98 -27.34 20.64
N ALA A 48 25.62 -28.64 20.69
CA ALA A 48 24.56 -29.20 19.86
C ALA A 48 23.21 -28.48 20.10
N ARG A 49 22.87 -28.20 21.37
CA ARG A 49 21.64 -27.46 21.70
C ARG A 49 21.66 -26.02 21.18
N LEU A 50 22.81 -25.35 21.19
CA LEU A 50 22.93 -23.99 20.65
C LEU A 50 22.81 -23.99 19.12
N GLU A 51 23.35 -25.01 18.46
CA GLU A 51 23.20 -25.21 17.01
C GLU A 51 21.73 -25.43 16.63
N ASP A 52 21.05 -26.35 17.33
CA ASP A 52 19.61 -26.61 17.14
C ASP A 52 18.75 -25.34 17.34
N LEU A 53 19.07 -24.55 18.38
CA LEU A 53 18.38 -23.28 18.64
C LEU A 53 18.70 -22.23 17.57
N GLY A 54 19.93 -22.21 17.05
CA GLY A 54 20.33 -21.35 15.95
C GLY A 54 19.51 -21.63 14.69
N GLU A 55 19.40 -22.90 14.29
CA GLU A 55 18.58 -23.33 13.14
C GLU A 55 17.09 -23.02 13.35
N ALA A 56 16.58 -23.20 14.57
CA ALA A 56 15.19 -22.86 14.89
C ALA A 56 14.93 -21.35 14.77
N ILE A 57 15.88 -20.50 15.18
CA ILE A 57 15.77 -19.04 15.07
C ILE A 57 15.79 -18.61 13.61
N THR A 58 16.74 -19.07 12.80
CA THR A 58 16.82 -18.71 11.37
C THR A 58 15.55 -19.15 10.63
N SER A 59 15.06 -20.37 10.89
CA SER A 59 13.79 -20.84 10.33
C SER A 59 12.59 -19.99 10.74
N ALA A 60 12.56 -19.48 11.98
CA ALA A 60 11.51 -18.60 12.45
C ALA A 60 11.60 -17.20 11.82
N GLU A 61 12.81 -16.67 11.65
CA GLU A 61 13.08 -15.41 10.97
C GLU A 61 12.64 -15.44 9.50
N ASP A 62 12.96 -16.52 8.78
CA ASP A 62 12.55 -16.73 7.39
C ASP A 62 11.02 -16.76 7.24
N LYS A 63 10.33 -17.49 8.14
CA LYS A 63 8.85 -17.54 8.17
C LYS A 63 8.24 -16.18 8.46
N LEU A 64 8.85 -15.43 9.37
CA LEU A 64 8.40 -14.10 9.72
C LEU A 64 8.65 -13.09 8.58
N ALA A 65 9.75 -13.21 7.85
CA ALA A 65 10.01 -12.42 6.65
C ALA A 65 8.97 -12.72 5.56
N LEU A 66 8.67 -14.00 5.32
CA LEU A 66 7.62 -14.41 4.37
C LEU A 66 6.24 -13.87 4.77
N ALA A 67 5.85 -14.01 6.04
CA ALA A 67 4.57 -13.52 6.52
C ALA A 67 4.44 -11.99 6.40
N ARG A 68 5.54 -11.25 6.61
CA ARG A 68 5.58 -9.80 6.39
C ARG A 68 5.41 -9.43 4.92
N ALA A 69 6.07 -10.16 4.02
CA ALA A 69 5.92 -9.94 2.57
C ALA A 69 4.47 -10.19 2.12
N GLU A 70 3.84 -11.28 2.58
CA GLU A 70 2.43 -11.58 2.29
C GLU A 70 1.49 -10.50 2.85
N ALA A 71 1.73 -10.02 4.07
CA ALA A 71 0.95 -8.93 4.67
C ALA A 71 1.04 -7.65 3.83
N ARG A 72 2.25 -7.26 3.39
CA ARG A 72 2.46 -6.08 2.52
C ARG A 72 1.74 -6.21 1.18
N GLN A 73 1.76 -7.38 0.56
CA GLN A 73 1.01 -7.63 -0.67
C GLN A 73 -0.50 -7.49 -0.45
N ALA A 74 -1.02 -8.00 0.66
CA ALA A 74 -2.43 -7.87 1.01
C ALA A 74 -2.83 -6.40 1.25
N GLU A 75 -1.97 -5.62 1.93
CA GLU A 75 -2.16 -4.17 2.13
C GLU A 75 -2.22 -3.42 0.80
N CYS A 76 -1.28 -3.68 -0.12
CA CYS A 76 -1.26 -3.04 -1.44
C CYS A 76 -2.47 -3.42 -2.30
N ARG A 77 -2.93 -4.68 -2.22
CA ARG A 77 -4.18 -5.10 -2.87
C ARG A 77 -5.39 -4.37 -2.29
N ALA A 78 -5.48 -4.26 -0.96
CA ALA A 78 -6.57 -3.55 -0.30
C ALA A 78 -6.60 -2.07 -0.69
N ALA A 79 -5.44 -1.41 -0.68
CA ALA A 79 -5.31 -0.01 -1.11
C ALA A 79 -5.77 0.20 -2.56
N ARG A 80 -5.43 -0.72 -3.47
CA ARG A 80 -5.91 -0.65 -4.87
C ARG A 80 -7.43 -0.68 -4.95
N ILE A 81 -8.05 -1.63 -4.25
CA ILE A 81 -9.51 -1.80 -4.24
C ILE A 81 -10.19 -0.55 -3.68
N VAL A 82 -9.63 0.04 -2.61
CA VAL A 82 -10.16 1.28 -2.02
C VAL A 82 -10.08 2.44 -3.02
N ALA A 83 -8.93 2.66 -3.65
CA ALA A 83 -8.76 3.74 -4.63
C ALA A 83 -9.71 3.58 -5.84
N GLU A 84 -9.87 2.36 -6.35
CA GLU A 84 -10.81 2.06 -7.42
C GLU A 84 -12.27 2.29 -7.00
N ALA A 85 -12.63 1.92 -5.77
CA ALA A 85 -13.97 2.11 -5.22
C ALA A 85 -14.30 3.60 -5.01
N GLU A 86 -13.37 4.39 -4.48
CA GLU A 86 -13.53 5.84 -4.30
C GLU A 86 -13.74 6.54 -5.63
N PHE A 87 -12.96 6.20 -6.66
CA PHE A 87 -13.15 6.76 -8.00
C PHE A 87 -14.48 6.34 -8.62
N ALA A 88 -14.90 5.08 -8.43
CA ALA A 88 -16.19 4.60 -8.90
C ALA A 88 -17.35 5.36 -8.23
N GLU A 89 -17.24 5.65 -6.93
CA GLU A 89 -18.21 6.45 -6.20
C GLU A 89 -18.28 7.90 -6.73
N GLN A 90 -17.14 8.54 -6.93
CA GLN A 90 -17.07 9.90 -7.50
C GLN A 90 -17.70 9.95 -8.89
N ARG A 91 -17.39 8.96 -9.74
CA ARG A 91 -17.99 8.83 -11.07
C ARG A 91 -19.51 8.67 -11.00
N ALA A 92 -20.02 7.86 -10.07
CA ALA A 92 -21.45 7.68 -9.87
C ALA A 92 -22.14 8.97 -9.39
N ARG A 93 -21.52 9.71 -8.46
CA ARG A 93 -22.02 11.01 -7.97
C ARG A 93 -22.10 12.02 -9.11
N CYS A 94 -21.04 12.17 -9.90
CA CYS A 94 -21.03 13.07 -11.06
C CYS A 94 -22.05 12.65 -12.12
N GLY A 95 -22.19 11.34 -12.41
CA GLY A 95 -23.21 10.85 -13.34
C GLY A 95 -24.64 11.16 -12.89
N LEU A 96 -24.89 11.10 -11.58
CA LEU A 96 -26.18 11.48 -11.00
C LEU A 96 -26.45 12.99 -11.13
N GLU A 97 -25.46 13.84 -10.87
CA GLU A 97 -25.58 15.30 -11.08
C GLU A 97 -25.83 15.65 -12.54
N LEU A 98 -25.08 15.03 -13.46
CA LEU A 98 -25.26 15.21 -14.90
C LEU A 98 -26.65 14.77 -15.35
N SER A 99 -27.13 13.62 -14.89
CA SER A 99 -28.47 13.13 -15.22
C SER A 99 -29.58 14.06 -14.71
N ARG A 100 -29.39 14.71 -13.56
CA ARG A 100 -30.33 15.71 -13.03
C ARG A 100 -30.35 16.96 -13.89
N PHE A 101 -29.18 17.43 -14.30
CA PHE A 101 -29.05 18.57 -15.21
C PHE A 101 -29.70 18.27 -16.57
N GLU A 102 -29.40 17.12 -17.17
CA GLU A 102 -29.99 16.68 -18.44
C GLU A 102 -31.51 16.49 -18.34
N ALA A 103 -32.01 15.93 -17.24
CA ALA A 103 -33.45 15.80 -17.01
C ALA A 103 -34.14 17.17 -16.88
N CYS A 104 -33.49 18.16 -16.27
CA CYS A 104 -33.98 19.54 -16.21
C CYS A 104 -33.98 20.16 -17.61
N ALA A 105 -32.86 20.07 -18.34
CA ALA A 105 -32.73 20.60 -19.69
C ALA A 105 -33.78 19.99 -20.63
N ALA A 106 -33.97 18.67 -20.59
CA ALA A 106 -34.98 17.97 -21.40
C ALA A 106 -36.42 18.40 -21.04
N LYS A 107 -36.72 18.65 -19.76
CA LYS A 107 -38.03 19.20 -19.35
C LYS A 107 -38.24 20.61 -19.89
N ASN A 108 -37.21 21.45 -19.81
CA ASN A 108 -37.26 22.81 -20.32
C ASN A 108 -37.41 22.83 -21.84
N ASP A 109 -36.67 21.98 -22.56
CA ASP A 109 -36.79 21.76 -24.00
C ASP A 109 -38.18 21.25 -24.38
N ALA A 110 -38.74 20.28 -23.65
CA ALA A 110 -40.08 19.78 -23.92
C ALA A 110 -41.15 20.87 -23.72
N SER A 111 -41.02 21.71 -22.68
CA SER A 111 -41.96 22.80 -22.40
C SER A 111 -41.87 23.92 -23.45
N THR A 112 -40.66 24.26 -23.87
CA THR A 112 -40.38 25.30 -24.87
C THR A 112 -40.76 24.81 -26.26
N SER A 113 -40.50 23.55 -26.60
CA SER A 113 -40.96 22.92 -27.84
C SER A 113 -42.47 22.96 -27.97
N LYS A 114 -43.22 22.64 -26.90
CA LYS A 114 -44.69 22.73 -26.88
C LYS A 114 -45.18 24.16 -27.05
N LYS A 115 -44.56 25.13 -26.38
CA LYS A 115 -44.90 26.56 -26.52
C LYS A 115 -44.53 27.12 -27.90
N ALA A 116 -43.40 26.70 -28.47
CA ALA A 116 -42.94 27.10 -29.79
C ALA A 116 -43.81 26.50 -30.90
N LEU A 117 -44.18 25.22 -30.81
CA LEU A 117 -45.17 24.59 -31.70
C LEU A 117 -46.53 25.27 -31.58
N GLY A 118 -46.98 25.59 -30.37
CA GLY A 118 -48.21 26.35 -30.14
C GLY A 118 -48.16 27.75 -30.76
N GLY A 119 -47.04 28.47 -30.58
CA GLY A 119 -46.83 29.82 -31.10
C GLY A 119 -46.70 29.89 -32.62
N CYS A 120 -45.88 29.02 -33.23
CA CYS A 120 -45.79 28.92 -34.68
C CYS A 120 -47.10 28.38 -35.29
N GLY A 121 -47.77 27.43 -34.65
CA GLY A 121 -49.07 26.90 -35.09
C GLY A 121 -50.18 27.96 -35.09
N LEU A 122 -50.31 28.74 -34.01
CA LEU A 122 -51.22 29.88 -33.94
C LEU A 122 -50.86 30.96 -34.96
N GLY A 123 -49.57 31.25 -35.15
CA GLY A 123 -49.09 32.21 -36.15
C GLY A 123 -49.42 31.79 -37.58
N ILE A 124 -49.26 30.50 -37.91
CA ILE A 124 -49.62 29.95 -39.22
C ILE A 124 -51.14 30.01 -39.43
N LEU A 125 -51.94 29.59 -38.44
CA LEU A 125 -53.41 29.66 -38.53
C LEU A 125 -53.91 31.10 -38.69
N ALA A 126 -53.33 32.05 -37.96
CA ALA A 126 -53.65 33.47 -38.10
C ALA A 126 -53.19 34.05 -39.47
N GLY A 127 -52.05 33.62 -39.98
CA GLY A 127 -51.54 33.99 -41.31
C GLY A 127 -52.43 33.48 -42.45
N VAL A 128 -52.96 32.25 -42.33
CA VAL A 128 -53.91 31.67 -43.28
C VAL A 128 -55.26 32.38 -43.22
N ALA A 129 -55.79 32.63 -42.01
CA ALA A 129 -57.07 33.32 -41.83
C ALA A 129 -57.08 34.78 -42.35
N THR A 130 -55.93 35.42 -42.41
CA THR A 130 -55.78 36.81 -42.89
C THR A 130 -55.30 36.93 -44.34
N GLY A 131 -55.19 35.81 -45.06
CA GLY A 131 -54.78 35.81 -46.47
C GLY A 131 -53.34 36.24 -46.71
N GLY A 132 -52.45 36.03 -45.74
CA GLY A 132 -51.01 36.31 -45.87
C GLY A 132 -50.53 37.69 -45.41
N ALA A 133 -51.42 38.59 -45.01
CA ALA A 133 -51.04 39.94 -44.54
C ALA A 133 -50.25 39.93 -43.22
N LEU A 134 -50.36 38.87 -42.41
CA LEU A 134 -49.70 38.73 -41.11
C LEU A 134 -48.43 37.85 -41.14
N ALA A 135 -47.84 37.57 -42.30
CA ALA A 135 -46.58 36.82 -42.40
C ALA A 135 -45.44 37.32 -41.46
N PRO A 136 -45.26 38.63 -41.21
CA PRO A 136 -44.25 39.12 -40.26
C PRO A 136 -44.54 38.74 -38.80
N LEU A 137 -45.81 38.65 -38.42
CA LEU A 137 -46.23 38.25 -37.08
C LEU A 137 -46.01 36.76 -36.83
N ALA A 138 -46.13 35.92 -37.86
CA ALA A 138 -45.76 34.50 -37.76
C ALA A 138 -44.25 34.31 -37.52
N LEU A 139 -43.40 35.09 -38.21
CA LEU A 139 -41.95 35.11 -37.97
C LEU A 139 -41.61 35.65 -36.58
N ALA A 140 -42.30 36.70 -36.11
CA ALA A 140 -42.14 37.22 -34.76
C ALA A 140 -42.54 36.20 -33.68
N GLY A 141 -43.60 35.41 -33.92
CA GLY A 141 -44.03 34.34 -33.03
C GLY A 141 -43.00 33.21 -32.90
N CYS A 142 -42.38 32.79 -34.00
CA CYS A 142 -41.32 31.78 -33.96
C CYS A 142 -40.02 32.34 -33.34
N ALA A 143 -39.67 33.60 -33.60
CA ALA A 143 -38.52 34.27 -32.96
C ALA A 143 -38.72 34.47 -31.45
N GLY A 144 -39.95 34.81 -31.03
CA GLY A 144 -40.32 34.91 -29.61
C GLY A 144 -40.24 33.56 -28.89
N GLY A 145 -40.64 32.47 -29.55
CA GLY A 145 -40.47 31.11 -29.03
C GLY A 145 -39.01 30.72 -28.83
N TYR A 146 -38.13 31.11 -29.75
CA TYR A 146 -36.68 30.89 -29.63
C TYR A 146 -36.06 31.69 -28.47
N LEU A 147 -36.42 32.97 -28.32
CA LEU A 147 -35.92 33.81 -27.23
C LEU A 147 -36.46 33.39 -25.86
N ALA A 148 -37.72 32.97 -25.78
CA ALA A 148 -38.29 32.40 -24.56
C ALA A 148 -37.58 31.10 -24.16
N GLY A 149 -37.18 30.27 -25.14
CA GLY A 149 -36.38 29.07 -24.90
C GLY A 149 -35.00 29.36 -24.32
N ARG A 150 -34.32 30.40 -24.83
CA ARG A 150 -33.05 30.90 -24.27
C ARG A 150 -33.21 31.43 -22.85
N ALA A 151 -34.32 32.08 -22.52
CA ALA A 151 -34.57 32.59 -21.17
C ALA A 151 -34.77 31.46 -20.14
N THR A 152 -35.40 30.35 -20.52
CA THR A 152 -35.62 29.20 -19.63
C THR A 152 -34.37 28.32 -19.44
N GLN A 153 -33.33 28.47 -20.26
CA GLN A 153 -32.07 27.74 -20.04
C GLN A 153 -31.40 28.12 -18.71
N GLY A 154 -31.65 29.31 -18.17
CA GLY A 154 -31.11 29.75 -16.88
C GLY A 154 -31.70 29.04 -15.66
N GLU A 155 -32.84 28.35 -15.78
CA GLU A 155 -33.50 27.69 -14.64
C GLU A 155 -32.80 26.40 -14.20
N CYS A 156 -32.05 25.75 -15.09
CA CYS A 156 -31.32 24.53 -14.79
C CYS A 156 -29.89 24.78 -14.25
N GLY A 157 -29.48 26.05 -14.15
CA GLY A 157 -28.13 26.43 -13.73
C GLY A 157 -27.06 26.15 -14.79
N GLU A 158 -25.79 26.21 -14.38
CA GLU A 158 -24.66 25.85 -15.23
C GLU A 158 -24.49 24.34 -15.31
N ALA A 159 -23.98 23.86 -16.46
CA ALA A 159 -23.68 22.45 -16.65
C ALA A 159 -22.58 22.01 -15.66
N PRO A 160 -22.74 20.87 -14.98
CA PRO A 160 -21.77 20.43 -13.98
C PRO A 160 -20.40 20.19 -14.64
N THR A 161 -19.36 20.80 -14.07
CA THR A 161 -17.97 20.69 -14.55
C THR A 161 -17.26 19.41 -14.09
N CYS A 162 -17.98 18.54 -13.36
CA CYS A 162 -17.43 17.31 -12.76
C CYS A 162 -16.82 16.34 -13.78
N HIS A 163 -17.19 16.41 -15.07
CA HIS A 163 -16.56 15.59 -16.09
C HIS A 163 -15.07 15.94 -16.30
N GLN A 164 -14.69 17.21 -16.20
CA GLN A 164 -13.29 17.62 -16.36
C GLN A 164 -12.44 17.16 -15.17
N SER A 165 -12.95 17.29 -13.94
CA SER A 165 -12.24 16.79 -12.75
C SER A 165 -12.08 15.27 -12.79
N LEU A 166 -13.12 14.52 -13.19
CA LEU A 166 -13.05 13.07 -13.35
C LEU A 166 -11.98 12.62 -14.34
N GLN A 167 -11.72 13.38 -15.40
CA GLN A 167 -10.65 13.05 -16.36
C GLN A 167 -9.26 13.20 -15.73
N THR A 168 -9.04 14.27 -14.96
CA THR A 168 -7.79 14.47 -14.23
C THR A 168 -7.60 13.42 -13.14
N GLU A 169 -8.63 13.14 -12.36
CA GLU A 169 -8.63 12.10 -11.32
C GLU A 169 -8.42 10.71 -11.92
N GLN A 170 -8.99 10.41 -13.10
CA GLN A 170 -8.76 9.15 -13.79
C GLN A 170 -7.29 8.96 -14.18
N GLN A 171 -6.61 10.02 -14.60
CA GLN A 171 -5.17 9.95 -14.91
C GLN A 171 -4.36 9.70 -13.65
N GLN A 172 -4.68 10.38 -12.54
CA GLN A 172 -4.02 10.17 -11.25
C GLN A 172 -4.24 8.74 -10.74
N LEU A 173 -5.48 8.23 -10.79
CA LEU A 173 -5.81 6.87 -10.40
C LEU A 173 -5.05 5.84 -11.24
N ARG A 174 -4.87 6.05 -12.54
CA ARG A 174 -4.06 5.13 -13.37
C ARG A 174 -2.61 5.05 -12.89
N VAL A 175 -2.02 6.19 -12.53
CA VAL A 175 -0.65 6.22 -11.98
C VAL A 175 -0.62 5.52 -10.62
N GLU A 176 -1.57 5.80 -9.74
CA GLU A 176 -1.66 5.18 -8.42
C GLU A 176 -1.90 3.67 -8.48
N VAL A 177 -2.86 3.21 -9.28
CA VAL A 177 -3.12 1.78 -9.52
C VAL A 177 -1.89 1.10 -10.13
N SER A 178 -1.17 1.76 -11.04
CA SER A 178 0.08 1.21 -11.58
C SER A 178 1.14 1.02 -10.49
N ARG A 179 1.31 2.00 -9.61
CA ARG A 179 2.23 1.92 -8.46
C ARG A 179 1.81 0.82 -7.48
N LEU A 180 0.53 0.73 -7.14
CA LEU A 180 0.00 -0.31 -6.25
C LEU A 180 0.10 -1.70 -6.87
N SER A 181 -0.05 -1.83 -8.18
CA SER A 181 0.17 -3.09 -8.89
C SER A 181 1.64 -3.52 -8.90
N ALA A 182 2.57 -2.56 -8.97
CA ALA A 182 4.00 -2.85 -8.81
C ALA A 182 4.33 -3.30 -7.36
N CYS A 183 3.66 -2.70 -6.37
CA CYS A 183 3.79 -3.15 -4.98
C CYS A 183 3.27 -4.59 -4.80
N GLU A 184 2.11 -4.93 -5.37
CA GLU A 184 1.55 -6.29 -5.28
C GLU A 184 2.49 -7.35 -5.89
N ARG A 185 3.29 -6.99 -6.90
CA ARG A 185 4.31 -7.88 -7.50
C ARG A 185 5.60 -7.98 -6.68
N GLY A 186 5.79 -7.14 -5.66
CA GLY A 186 7.05 -7.05 -4.91
C GLY A 186 8.16 -6.29 -5.64
N ASP A 187 7.85 -5.58 -6.74
CA ASP A 187 8.86 -4.87 -7.55
C ASP A 187 9.44 -3.63 -6.83
N LEU A 188 8.78 -3.15 -5.77
CA LEU A 188 9.09 -1.88 -5.09
C LEU A 188 10.03 -2.01 -3.88
N GLU A 189 10.35 -3.22 -3.41
CA GLU A 189 11.21 -3.39 -2.22
C GLU A 189 12.69 -3.07 -2.49
N LEU A 190 13.13 -3.05 -3.75
CA LEU A 190 14.55 -2.80 -4.10
C LEU A 190 15.01 -1.35 -3.88
N GLU A 191 14.12 -0.35 -3.81
CA GLU A 191 14.53 1.05 -3.66
C GLU A 191 14.63 1.53 -2.20
N LEU A 192 13.92 0.90 -1.24
CA LEU A 192 13.93 1.36 0.15
C LEU A 192 15.07 0.75 1.00
N ASP A 193 15.52 -0.47 0.70
CA ASP A 193 16.62 -1.09 1.46
C ASP A 193 17.99 -0.47 1.14
N MET A 194 18.16 0.23 0.02
CA MET A 194 19.39 0.99 -0.25
C MET A 194 19.44 2.37 0.44
N ALA A 195 18.31 2.89 0.91
CA ALA A 195 18.24 4.24 1.49
C ALA A 195 18.41 4.27 3.01
N THR A 196 18.46 3.10 3.67
CA THR A 196 18.47 3.01 5.14
C THR A 196 19.72 2.38 5.72
N THR A 197 20.79 2.14 4.95
CA THR A 197 22.10 1.89 5.57
C THR A 197 22.55 3.15 6.29
N PRO A 198 22.55 3.20 7.63
CA PRO A 198 23.17 4.31 8.33
C PRO A 198 24.68 4.22 8.03
N GLU A 199 25.26 5.28 7.48
CA GLU A 199 26.71 5.43 7.45
C GLU A 199 27.18 5.56 8.90
N ASP A 200 27.74 4.47 9.44
CA ASP A 200 28.55 4.46 10.68
C ASP A 200 30.01 4.83 10.38
#